data_AF-A0A4Q0Y730-F1
#
_entry.id   AF-A0A4Q0Y730-F1
#
_cell.length_a   1.000
_cell.length_b   1.000
_cell.length_c   1.000
_cell.angle_alpha   90.00
_cell.angle_beta   90.00
_cell.angle_gamma   90.00
#
_symmetry.space_group_name_H-M   'P 1'
#
loop_
_entity.id
_entity.type
_entity.pdbx_description
1 polymer ?
#
loop_
_entity_poly.entity_id
_entity_poly.type
_entity_poly.pdbx_seq_one_letter_code
_entity_poly.pdbx_strand_id
1 'polypeptide(L)'
;MGVDIKDSFHLEDTTNVLYEGVNEITLEATSGISLRCGGNVATVDSSGIFFKTPNYVKNSGENGVDGTEVGVEGEVINTRITNMYDTFISKVIDEKVILQADTTLKEGRSVEATLFILDKDENILAQETQTTQVHNNKIKQEYNLEQIIKSNDLLIEKIYELDGELVW
;
A
#
# COMPACT_ATOMS: atom_id res chain seq x y z
N MET A 1 11.60 3.09 -47.41
CA MET A 1 12.82 2.26 -47.43
C MET A 1 12.84 1.49 -46.12
N GLY A 2 12.69 0.17 -46.18
CA GLY A 2 12.87 -0.69 -45.00
C GLY A 2 14.27 -1.27 -45.05
N VAL A 3 15.02 -1.14 -43.96
CA VAL A 3 16.30 -1.82 -43.81
C VAL A 3 15.99 -3.18 -43.20
N ASP A 4 16.14 -4.24 -44.01
CA ASP A 4 16.02 -5.62 -43.55
C ASP A 4 17.37 -6.05 -42.97
N ILE A 5 17.51 -5.95 -41.65
CA ILE A 5 18.72 -6.35 -40.93
C ILE A 5 18.59 -7.86 -40.65
N LYS A 6 19.13 -8.67 -41.57
CA LYS A 6 19.03 -10.14 -41.54
C LYS A 6 19.85 -10.79 -40.43
N ASP A 7 20.94 -10.15 -40.04
CA ASP A 7 21.83 -10.59 -38.99
C ASP A 7 21.83 -9.50 -37.91
N SER A 8 21.42 -9.85 -36.70
CA SER A 8 21.26 -8.98 -35.52
C SER A 8 22.20 -7.76 -35.52
N PHE A 9 21.65 -6.57 -35.28
CA PHE A 9 22.46 -5.37 -35.04
C PHE A 9 23.28 -5.55 -33.77
N HIS A 10 24.54 -5.97 -33.91
CA HIS A 10 25.54 -5.91 -32.86
C HIS A 10 26.27 -4.57 -32.96
N LEU A 11 26.36 -3.85 -31.85
CA LEU A 11 27.39 -2.82 -31.67
C LEU A 11 28.72 -3.56 -31.58
N GLU A 12 29.33 -3.87 -32.73
CA GLU A 12 30.67 -4.45 -32.77
C GLU A 12 31.72 -3.36 -32.51
N ASP A 13 32.68 -3.70 -31.66
CA ASP A 13 33.82 -2.91 -31.17
C ASP A 13 33.59 -2.09 -29.88
N THR A 14 33.52 -2.80 -28.74
CA THR A 14 33.70 -2.21 -27.39
C THR A 14 35.17 -2.14 -26.97
N THR A 15 36.13 -2.34 -27.88
CA THR A 15 37.55 -2.48 -27.53
C THR A 15 38.25 -1.11 -27.42
N ASN A 16 37.65 -0.06 -27.98
CA ASN A 16 38.04 1.33 -27.76
C ASN A 16 36.83 2.14 -27.31
N VAL A 17 36.35 1.89 -26.07
CA VAL A 17 35.44 2.81 -25.38
C VAL A 17 36.17 4.13 -25.15
N LEU A 18 36.14 5.01 -26.15
CA LEU A 18 36.49 6.41 -26.03
C LEU A 18 35.31 7.08 -25.33
N TYR A 19 35.38 7.14 -24.01
CA TYR A 19 34.36 7.62 -23.06
C TYR A 19 33.29 6.59 -22.66
N GLU A 20 33.46 6.04 -21.46
CA GLU A 20 32.39 5.44 -20.65
C GLU A 20 31.49 6.59 -20.19
N GLY A 21 30.58 7.00 -21.07
CA GLY A 21 29.91 8.31 -20.98
C GLY A 21 28.39 8.30 -21.11
N VAL A 22 27.74 7.20 -21.45
CA VAL A 22 26.27 7.15 -21.42
C VAL A 22 25.78 5.71 -21.28
N ASN A 23 25.14 5.41 -20.15
CA ASN A 23 24.36 4.18 -19.93
C ASN A 23 23.02 4.22 -20.71
N GLU A 24 22.99 4.88 -21.87
CA GLU A 24 21.77 5.21 -22.60
C GLU A 24 21.91 4.84 -24.08
N ILE A 25 20.86 4.25 -24.64
CA ILE A 25 20.68 4.06 -26.07
C ILE A 25 19.51 4.95 -26.49
N THR A 26 19.79 6.00 -27.26
CA THR A 26 18.77 6.90 -27.79
C THR A 26 18.27 6.40 -29.14
N LEU A 27 16.96 6.18 -29.25
CA LEU A 27 16.28 5.81 -30.49
C LEU A 27 15.29 6.92 -30.84
N GLU A 28 15.42 7.52 -32.02
CA GLU A 28 14.55 8.59 -32.50
C GLU A 28 13.79 8.16 -33.75
N ALA A 29 12.47 8.40 -33.78
CA ALA A 29 11.62 8.14 -34.93
C ALA A 29 10.56 9.22 -35.09
N THR A 30 10.20 9.54 -36.33
CA THR A 30 9.21 10.59 -36.65
C THR A 30 7.76 10.16 -36.44
N SER A 31 7.51 8.86 -36.36
CA SER A 31 6.15 8.28 -36.25
C SER A 31 5.98 7.48 -34.97
N GLY A 32 6.94 6.64 -34.62
CA GLY A 32 6.94 5.89 -33.37
C GLY A 32 7.97 4.77 -33.39
N ILE A 33 8.20 4.16 -32.24
CA ILE A 33 9.15 3.06 -32.00
C ILE A 33 8.36 1.90 -31.41
N SER A 34 8.61 0.67 -31.86
CA SER A 34 8.02 -0.52 -31.27
C SER A 34 9.06 -1.60 -30.99
N LEU A 35 9.08 -2.09 -29.76
CA LEU A 35 9.88 -3.24 -29.33
C LEU A 35 8.95 -4.48 -29.28
N ARG A 36 9.24 -5.48 -30.10
CA ARG A 36 8.43 -6.70 -30.21
C ARG A 36 9.23 -7.93 -29.75
N CYS A 37 8.61 -8.73 -28.87
CA CYS A 37 9.10 -10.04 -28.49
C CYS A 37 7.94 -11.05 -28.51
N GLY A 38 7.93 -11.92 -29.53
CA GLY A 38 6.82 -12.86 -29.77
C GLY A 38 5.47 -12.14 -29.95
N GLY A 39 4.48 -12.52 -29.14
CA GLY A 39 3.15 -11.89 -29.12
C GLY A 39 3.08 -10.56 -28.36
N ASN A 40 4.15 -10.14 -27.69
CA ASN A 40 4.22 -8.92 -26.90
C ASN A 40 4.82 -7.76 -27.70
N VAL A 41 4.22 -6.58 -27.60
CA VAL A 41 4.68 -5.36 -28.26
C VAL A 41 4.58 -4.19 -27.30
N ALA A 42 5.67 -3.45 -27.12
CA ALA A 42 5.68 -2.13 -26.48
C ALA A 42 5.90 -1.08 -27.57
N THR A 43 5.01 -0.09 -27.68
CA THR A 43 5.05 0.95 -28.72
C THR A 43 5.05 2.33 -28.07
N VAL A 44 5.87 3.25 -28.58
CA VAL A 44 5.85 4.68 -28.24
C VAL A 44 5.61 5.44 -29.54
N ASP A 45 4.55 6.23 -29.62
CA ASP A 45 4.25 7.08 -30.78
C ASP A 45 3.66 8.44 -30.34
N SER A 46 3.22 9.25 -31.30
CA SER A 46 2.63 10.58 -31.03
C SER A 46 1.37 10.54 -30.15
N SER A 47 0.72 9.38 -30.04
CA SER A 47 -0.48 9.14 -29.23
C SER A 47 -0.17 8.57 -27.85
N GLY A 48 1.09 8.18 -27.55
CA GLY A 48 1.52 7.77 -26.21
C GLY A 48 2.33 6.46 -26.17
N ILE A 49 2.28 5.78 -25.02
CA ILE A 49 2.95 4.50 -24.77
C ILE A 49 1.91 3.37 -24.69
N PHE A 50 2.10 2.31 -25.48
CA PHE A 50 1.14 1.22 -25.65
C PHE A 50 1.80 -0.14 -25.36
N PHE A 51 1.06 -1.03 -24.69
CA PHE A 51 1.47 -2.40 -24.44
C PHE A 51 0.41 -3.37 -24.98
N LYS A 52 0.80 -4.21 -25.93
CA LYS A 52 -0.01 -5.32 -26.43
C LYS A 52 0.58 -6.63 -25.94
N THR A 53 -0.17 -7.41 -25.19
CA THR A 53 0.20 -8.79 -24.84
C THR A 53 -0.98 -9.73 -25.12
N PRO A 54 -0.76 -11.04 -25.34
CA PRO A 54 -1.85 -11.98 -25.59
C PRO A 54 -2.90 -12.05 -24.47
N ASN A 55 -2.51 -11.70 -23.24
CA ASN A 55 -3.36 -11.75 -22.04
C ASN A 55 -3.82 -10.36 -21.57
N TYR A 56 -3.45 -9.28 -22.27
CA TYR A 56 -3.79 -7.91 -21.86
C TYR A 56 -3.95 -7.02 -23.11
N VAL A 57 -5.19 -6.59 -23.35
CA VAL A 57 -5.56 -5.71 -24.46
C VAL A 57 -6.14 -4.42 -23.88
N LYS A 58 -5.28 -3.53 -23.40
CA LYS A 58 -5.64 -2.14 -23.16
C LYS A 58 -4.58 -1.23 -23.77
N ASN A 59 -4.99 -0.49 -24.79
CA ASN A 59 -4.31 0.71 -25.25
C ASN A 59 -4.79 1.87 -24.36
N SER A 60 -3.89 2.72 -23.85
CA SER A 60 -4.34 3.95 -23.21
C SER A 60 -4.72 4.96 -24.29
N GLY A 61 -6.00 5.32 -24.36
CA GLY A 61 -6.48 6.39 -25.24
C GLY A 61 -6.48 7.77 -24.55
N GLU A 62 -6.02 7.84 -23.30
CA GLU A 62 -6.17 8.98 -22.40
C GLU A 62 -4.86 9.14 -21.62
N ASN A 63 -3.85 9.77 -22.26
CA ASN A 63 -2.49 9.94 -21.73
C ASN A 63 -1.78 8.60 -21.44
N GLY A 64 -0.45 8.58 -21.33
CA GLY A 64 0.28 7.33 -21.03
C GLY A 64 -0.20 6.67 -19.74
N VAL A 65 0.44 5.57 -19.33
CA VAL A 65 0.33 5.15 -17.93
C VAL A 65 0.81 6.34 -17.08
N ASP A 66 -0.11 7.11 -16.53
CA ASP A 66 0.23 8.06 -15.50
C ASP A 66 0.76 7.21 -14.35
N GLY A 67 1.96 7.52 -13.90
CA GLY A 67 2.55 6.91 -12.71
C GLY A 67 1.79 7.34 -11.46
N THR A 68 0.46 7.51 -11.52
CA THR A 68 -0.40 7.60 -10.35
C THR A 68 -0.34 6.27 -9.65
N GLU A 69 0.69 6.17 -8.82
CA GLU A 69 0.96 5.12 -7.86
C GLU A 69 0.90 3.71 -8.41
N VAL A 70 2.06 3.08 -8.51
CA VAL A 70 2.13 1.72 -7.96
C VAL A 70 1.69 1.88 -6.51
N GLY A 71 0.39 1.70 -6.26
CA GLY A 71 -0.21 1.79 -4.95
C GLY A 71 0.37 0.68 -4.13
N VAL A 72 1.52 0.92 -3.51
CA VAL A 72 1.81 0.29 -2.25
C VAL A 72 0.73 0.90 -1.35
N GLU A 73 -0.41 0.20 -1.24
CA GLU A 73 -1.33 0.47 -0.16
C GLU A 73 -0.45 0.45 1.09
N GLY A 74 -0.36 1.61 1.75
CA GLY A 74 0.48 1.73 2.93
C GLY A 74 0.08 0.64 3.93
N GLU A 75 1.06 0.18 4.70
CA GLU A 75 0.84 -0.87 5.67
C GLU A 75 0.50 -0.25 7.02
N VAL A 76 -0.35 -0.93 7.78
CA VAL A 76 -0.49 -0.69 9.21
C VAL A 76 0.41 -1.69 9.93
N ILE A 77 1.31 -1.17 10.75
CA ILE A 77 2.33 -1.94 11.45
C ILE A 77 2.28 -1.61 12.94
N ASN A 78 2.70 -2.58 13.76
CA ASN A 78 2.84 -2.39 15.22
C ASN A 78 1.52 -1.95 15.90
N THR A 79 0.39 -2.54 15.49
CA THR A 79 -0.91 -2.36 16.12
C THR A 79 -0.87 -2.81 17.57
N ARG A 80 -1.33 -1.95 18.48
CA ARG A 80 -1.24 -2.17 19.93
C ARG A 80 -2.22 -1.30 20.68
N ILE A 81 -2.60 -1.76 21.87
CA ILE A 81 -3.41 -0.98 22.81
C ILE A 81 -2.51 -0.42 23.91
N THR A 82 -2.68 0.85 24.23
CA THR A 82 -1.95 1.54 25.29
C THR A 82 -2.86 2.28 26.25
N ASN A 83 -2.36 2.54 27.46
CA ASN A 83 -2.97 3.51 28.36
C ASN A 83 -2.68 4.96 27.93
N MET A 84 -3.19 5.92 28.69
CA MET A 84 -2.96 7.37 28.48
C MET A 84 -1.48 7.81 28.60
N TYR A 85 -0.60 6.95 29.12
CA TYR A 85 0.83 7.20 29.26
C TYR A 85 1.67 6.44 28.20
N ASP A 86 1.04 6.02 27.09
CA ASP A 86 1.65 5.25 26.00
C ASP A 86 2.30 3.92 26.47
N THR A 87 1.87 3.37 27.60
CA THR A 87 2.32 2.06 28.10
C THR A 87 1.45 0.96 27.51
N PHE A 88 2.08 -0.09 26.95
CA PHE A 88 1.38 -1.25 26.41
C PHE A 88 0.53 -1.93 27.48
N ILE A 89 -0.74 -2.16 27.14
CA ILE A 89 -1.69 -2.87 27.99
C ILE A 89 -2.35 -3.97 27.16
N SER A 90 -2.33 -5.20 27.68
CA SER A 90 -3.09 -6.32 27.14
C SER A 90 -4.19 -6.78 28.11
N LYS A 91 -4.26 -6.18 29.30
CA LYS A 91 -5.21 -6.54 30.36
C LYS A 91 -5.68 -5.30 31.13
N VAL A 92 -6.94 -5.33 31.55
CA VAL A 92 -7.70 -4.20 32.10
C VAL A 92 -7.08 -3.63 33.38
N ILE A 93 -6.53 -2.42 33.30
CA ILE A 93 -6.34 -1.48 34.44
C ILE A 93 -6.39 -0.02 33.94
N ASP A 94 -7.32 0.34 33.04
CA ASP A 94 -7.51 1.76 32.69
C ASP A 94 -8.95 2.08 32.26
N GLU A 95 -9.43 3.28 32.61
CA GLU A 95 -10.74 3.81 32.21
C GLU A 95 -10.77 4.14 30.72
N LYS A 96 -9.61 4.55 30.20
CA LYS A 96 -9.41 4.96 28.80
C LYS A 96 -8.27 4.18 28.18
N VAL A 97 -8.51 3.68 26.98
CA VAL A 97 -7.51 2.94 26.21
C VAL A 97 -7.33 3.56 24.83
N ILE A 98 -6.14 3.45 24.28
CA ILE A 98 -5.78 4.00 22.98
C ILE A 98 -5.35 2.85 22.09
N LEU A 99 -6.10 2.57 21.02
CA LEU A 99 -5.66 1.72 19.94
C LEU A 99 -4.76 2.55 19.03
N GLN A 100 -3.51 2.12 18.89
CA GLN A 100 -2.54 2.83 18.07
C GLN A 100 -1.75 1.90 17.15
N ALA A 101 -1.33 2.44 16.03
CA ALA A 101 -0.42 1.78 15.10
C ALA A 101 0.49 2.80 14.42
N ASP A 102 1.64 2.33 13.98
CA ASP A 102 2.49 3.06 13.06
C ASP A 102 2.06 2.68 11.63
N THR A 103 2.18 3.57 10.66
CA THR A 103 1.68 3.28 9.31
C THR A 103 2.45 4.01 8.22
N THR A 104 2.49 3.41 7.03
CA THR A 104 2.96 4.06 5.80
C THR A 104 1.80 4.56 4.92
N LEU A 105 0.56 4.48 5.42
CA LEU A 105 -0.60 5.08 4.77
C LEU A 105 -0.46 6.59 4.64
N LYS A 106 -1.12 7.14 3.61
CA LYS A 106 -1.11 8.58 3.36
C LYS A 106 -1.76 9.35 4.51
N GLU A 107 -1.19 10.50 4.81
CA GLU A 107 -1.79 11.49 5.72
C GLU A 107 -3.25 11.77 5.34
N GLY A 108 -4.13 11.78 6.34
CA GLY A 108 -5.58 11.97 6.17
C GLY A 108 -6.34 10.76 5.62
N ARG A 109 -5.70 9.61 5.37
CA ARG A 109 -6.41 8.36 5.03
C ARG A 109 -7.32 7.97 6.18
N SER A 110 -8.59 7.71 5.86
CA SER A 110 -9.57 7.21 6.81
C SER A 110 -9.30 5.74 7.12
N VAL A 111 -9.35 5.38 8.40
CA VAL A 111 -9.14 4.02 8.91
C VAL A 111 -10.25 3.70 9.89
N GLU A 112 -10.87 2.53 9.76
CA GLU A 112 -11.78 1.99 10.75
C GLU A 112 -10.97 1.27 11.83
N ALA A 113 -11.11 1.72 13.06
CA ALA A 113 -10.48 1.14 14.22
C ALA A 113 -11.51 0.42 15.06
N THR A 114 -11.27 -0.85 15.37
CA THR A 114 -12.16 -1.67 16.19
C THR A 114 -11.43 -2.15 17.43
N LEU A 115 -12.01 -1.88 18.60
CA LEU A 115 -11.60 -2.44 19.87
C LEU A 115 -12.47 -3.66 20.19
N PHE A 116 -11.84 -4.77 20.54
CA PHE A 116 -12.49 -5.99 21.00
C PHE A 116 -12.18 -6.24 22.48
N ILE A 117 -13.22 -6.62 23.23
CA ILE A 117 -13.12 -7.08 24.61
C ILE A 117 -13.37 -8.59 24.59
N LEU A 118 -12.38 -9.38 24.99
CA LEU A 118 -12.40 -10.84 24.87
C LEU A 118 -12.46 -11.52 26.24
N ASP A 119 -13.12 -12.68 26.29
CA ASP A 119 -13.01 -13.60 27.42
C ASP A 119 -11.78 -14.51 27.31
N LYS A 120 -11.59 -15.39 28.31
CA LYS A 120 -10.47 -16.33 28.37
C LYS A 120 -10.43 -17.36 27.23
N ASP A 121 -11.56 -17.54 26.54
CA ASP A 121 -11.75 -18.51 25.47
C ASP A 121 -11.77 -17.76 24.10
N GLU A 122 -11.28 -16.51 24.06
CA GLU A 122 -11.21 -15.61 22.91
C GLU A 122 -12.59 -15.23 22.32
N ASN A 123 -13.68 -15.40 23.07
CA ASN A 123 -15.00 -14.94 22.62
C ASN A 123 -15.14 -13.44 22.83
N ILE A 124 -15.72 -12.77 21.82
CA ILE A 124 -16.04 -11.34 21.88
C ILE A 124 -17.17 -11.10 22.89
N LEU A 125 -16.85 -10.43 23.99
CA LEU A 125 -17.79 -9.94 24.99
C LEU A 125 -18.44 -8.62 24.56
N ALA A 126 -17.65 -7.74 23.94
CA ALA A 126 -18.11 -6.50 23.32
C ALA A 126 -17.11 -6.02 22.28
N GLN A 127 -17.57 -5.17 21.36
CA GLN A 127 -16.72 -4.49 20.39
C GLN A 127 -17.20 -3.06 20.15
N GLU A 128 -16.28 -2.16 19.84
CA GLU A 128 -16.62 -0.79 19.42
C GLU A 128 -15.74 -0.39 18.23
N THR A 129 -16.38 0.06 17.15
CA THR A 129 -15.71 0.54 15.94
C THR A 129 -15.88 2.05 15.81
N GLN A 130 -14.78 2.76 15.56
CA GLN A 130 -14.76 4.19 15.29
C GLN A 130 -13.85 4.48 14.09
N THR A 131 -14.18 5.53 13.35
CA THR A 131 -13.37 5.98 12.22
C THR A 131 -12.37 7.04 12.69
N THR A 132 -11.09 6.84 12.36
CA THR A 132 -10.01 7.81 12.61
C THR A 132 -9.25 8.10 11.31
N GLN A 133 -8.28 9.00 11.37
CA GLN A 133 -7.43 9.36 10.23
C GLN A 133 -5.96 9.20 10.57
N VAL A 134 -5.17 8.92 9.54
CA VAL A 134 -3.71 8.88 9.64
C VAL A 134 -3.18 10.29 9.87
N HIS A 135 -2.41 10.44 10.95
CA HIS A 135 -1.72 11.67 11.30
C HIS A 135 -0.25 11.42 11.66
N ASN A 136 0.66 12.07 10.94
CA ASN A 136 2.11 11.95 11.12
C ASN A 136 2.59 10.49 11.12
N ASN A 137 2.15 9.70 10.13
CA ASN A 137 2.46 8.27 9.99
C ASN A 137 2.00 7.41 11.17
N LYS A 138 0.97 7.86 11.90
CA LYS A 138 0.39 7.14 13.03
C LYS A 138 -1.13 7.14 12.95
N ILE A 139 -1.70 6.09 13.50
CA ILE A 139 -3.13 5.96 13.75
C ILE A 139 -3.29 5.93 15.26
N LYS A 140 -4.18 6.77 15.81
CA LYS A 140 -4.53 6.75 17.23
C LYS A 140 -6.04 6.92 17.36
N GLN A 141 -6.67 6.01 18.10
CA GLN A 141 -8.08 6.05 18.43
C GLN A 141 -8.27 5.80 19.93
N GLU A 142 -8.94 6.72 20.61
CA GLU A 142 -9.27 6.61 22.03
C GLU A 142 -10.63 5.94 22.22
N TYR A 143 -10.73 5.05 23.20
CA TYR A 143 -11.96 4.40 23.62
C TYR A 143 -12.17 4.58 25.11
N ASN A 144 -13.43 4.82 25.49
CA ASN A 144 -13.84 4.86 26.88
C ASN A 144 -14.27 3.45 27.33
N LEU A 145 -13.33 2.70 27.88
CA LEU A 145 -13.55 1.31 28.27
C LEU A 145 -14.65 1.20 29.34
N GLU A 146 -14.72 2.17 30.26
CA GLU A 146 -15.75 2.20 31.30
C GLU A 146 -17.17 2.32 30.70
N GLN A 147 -17.34 3.14 29.67
CA GLN A 147 -18.62 3.29 28.96
C GLN A 147 -18.99 2.02 28.18
N ILE A 148 -18.03 1.35 27.56
CA ILE A 148 -18.27 0.10 26.82
C ILE A 148 -18.71 -1.00 27.79
N ILE A 149 -18.00 -1.16 28.91
CA ILE A 149 -18.33 -2.15 29.95
C ILE A 149 -19.73 -1.90 30.52
N LYS A 150 -20.05 -0.64 30.85
CA LYS A 150 -21.37 -0.26 31.40
C LYS A 150 -22.50 -0.47 30.39
N SER A 151 -22.28 -0.09 29.13
CA SER A 151 -23.34 -0.19 28.10
C SER A 151 -23.64 -1.64 27.70
N ASN A 152 -22.68 -2.54 27.85
CA ASN A 152 -22.82 -3.96 27.55
C ASN A 152 -23.05 -4.85 28.80
N ASP A 153 -23.25 -4.24 29.98
CA ASP A 153 -23.45 -4.95 31.27
C ASP A 153 -22.39 -6.03 31.54
N LEU A 154 -21.13 -5.70 31.26
CA LEU A 154 -20.02 -6.64 31.37
C LEU A 154 -19.48 -6.71 32.79
N LEU A 155 -19.27 -7.94 33.27
CA LEU A 155 -18.53 -8.19 34.51
C LEU A 155 -17.03 -8.10 34.21
N ILE A 156 -16.33 -7.20 34.92
CA ILE A 156 -14.88 -6.98 34.78
C ILE A 156 -14.11 -8.30 34.93
N GLU A 157 -14.55 -9.19 35.81
CA GLU A 157 -13.94 -10.51 36.06
C GLU A 157 -13.95 -11.45 34.86
N LYS A 158 -14.87 -11.23 33.90
CA LYS A 158 -14.95 -12.02 32.66
C LYS A 158 -14.03 -11.49 31.57
N ILE A 159 -13.57 -10.25 31.69
CA ILE A 159 -12.70 -9.62 30.70
C ILE A 159 -11.29 -10.17 30.91
N TYR A 160 -10.79 -10.86 29.90
CA TYR A 160 -9.47 -11.47 29.93
C TYR A 160 -8.45 -10.62 29.18
N GLU A 161 -8.83 -10.16 27.99
CA GLU A 161 -7.93 -9.52 27.02
C GLU A 161 -8.64 -8.40 26.25
N LEU A 162 -7.85 -7.43 25.80
CA LEU A 162 -8.27 -6.41 24.85
C LEU A 162 -7.48 -6.62 23.56
N ASP A 163 -8.17 -6.61 22.43
CA ASP A 163 -7.56 -6.74 21.10
C ASP A 163 -8.02 -5.61 20.17
N GLY A 164 -7.27 -5.33 19.12
CA GLY A 164 -7.49 -4.19 18.24
C GLY A 164 -7.21 -4.49 16.77
N GLU A 165 -8.16 -4.12 15.92
CA GLU A 165 -8.07 -4.27 14.47
C GLU A 165 -8.19 -2.91 13.77
N LEU A 166 -7.45 -2.74 12.67
CA LEU A 166 -7.44 -1.54 11.84
C LEU A 166 -7.68 -1.93 10.39
N VAL A 167 -8.68 -1.33 9.74
CA VAL A 167 -9.07 -1.59 8.33
C VAL A 167 -9.07 -0.28 7.54
N TRP A 168 -8.49 -0.26 6.33
CA TRP A 168 -8.23 0.98 5.57
C TRP A 168 -8.47 0.88 4.07
#